data_AF-A0A395LC51-F1
#
_entry.id   AF-A0A395LC51-F1
#
_cell.length_a   1.000
_cell.length_b   1.000
_cell.length_c   1.000
_cell.angle_alpha   90.00
_cell.angle_beta   90.00
_cell.angle_gamma   90.00
#
_symmetry.space_group_name_H-M   'P 1'
#
loop_
_entity.id
_entity.type
_entity.pdbx_description
1 polymer ?
#
loop_
_entity_poly.entity_id
_entity_poly.type
_entity_poly.pdbx_seq_one_letter_code
_entity_poly.pdbx_strand_id
1 'polypeptide(L)'
;MAKRKARIDSAAEAVRVMAKATTEIEPPANVPLDAEDLPFFRNVIAEYARSEWSSHQLELAAMLARTMADLTREQKLLRDEGGVAYSEKGTPVANPRKSIVQMHASSILSFRRSLSLHARAQAGEARDVAKRREAAKDIESDNPLDDYLLARPG
;
A
#
# COMPACT_ATOMS: atom_id res chain seq x y z
N MET A 1 -23.97 -33.05 1.29
CA MET A 1 -22.60 -33.50 0.98
C MET A 1 -21.70 -32.26 0.92
N ALA A 2 -20.99 -31.95 1.99
CA ALA A 2 -20.14 -30.75 2.08
C ALA A 2 -18.90 -30.91 1.19
N LYS A 3 -18.72 -30.02 0.21
CA LYS A 3 -17.56 -29.99 -0.69
C LYS A 3 -16.33 -29.61 0.13
N ARG A 4 -15.51 -30.60 0.46
CA ARG A 4 -14.30 -30.47 1.29
C ARG A 4 -13.37 -29.41 0.67
N LYS A 5 -13.06 -28.37 1.43
CA LYS A 5 -12.13 -27.29 1.07
C LYS A 5 -10.81 -27.91 0.63
N ALA A 6 -10.41 -27.65 -0.61
CA ALA A 6 -9.19 -28.20 -1.20
C ALA A 6 -7.98 -27.85 -0.33
N ARG A 7 -7.11 -28.83 -0.14
CA ARG A 7 -5.89 -28.74 0.67
C ARG A 7 -4.94 -27.70 0.04
N ILE A 8 -4.39 -26.82 0.87
CA ILE A 8 -3.71 -25.54 0.53
C ILE A 8 -2.27 -25.75 -0.01
N ASP A 9 -1.87 -26.99 -0.28
CA ASP A 9 -0.50 -27.45 -0.44
C ASP A 9 -0.17 -28.00 -1.85
N SER A 10 -0.92 -27.62 -2.89
CA SER A 10 -0.69 -28.12 -4.25
C SER A 10 0.17 -27.18 -5.10
N ALA A 11 0.97 -27.76 -5.99
CA ALA A 11 1.73 -27.07 -7.04
C ALA A 11 0.86 -26.12 -7.89
N ALA A 12 -0.46 -26.36 -7.99
CA ALA A 12 -1.38 -25.48 -8.69
C ALA A 12 -1.60 -24.12 -7.98
N GLU A 13 -1.56 -24.09 -6.64
CA GLU A 13 -1.57 -22.82 -5.91
C GLU A 13 -0.21 -22.11 -6.01
N ALA A 14 0.90 -22.86 -6.01
CA ALA A 14 2.23 -22.29 -6.26
C ALA A 14 2.33 -21.62 -7.63
N VAL A 15 1.82 -22.27 -8.69
CA VAL A 15 1.76 -21.70 -10.05
C VAL A 15 0.83 -20.49 -10.13
N ARG A 16 -0.31 -20.51 -9.41
CA ARG A 16 -1.23 -19.36 -9.38
C ARG A 16 -0.63 -18.17 -8.63
N VAL A 17 0.12 -18.41 -7.56
CA VAL A 17 0.89 -17.38 -6.84
C VAL A 17 1.99 -16.82 -7.73
N MET A 18 2.79 -17.67 -8.39
CA MET A 18 3.82 -17.24 -9.35
C MET A 18 3.25 -16.43 -10.53
N ALA A 19 2.11 -16.84 -11.11
CA ALA A 19 1.49 -16.09 -12.20
C ALA A 19 0.95 -14.70 -11.77
N LYS A 20 0.58 -14.55 -10.50
CA LYS A 20 0.22 -13.24 -9.92
C LYS A 20 1.46 -12.43 -9.50
N ALA A 21 2.55 -13.10 -9.14
CA ALA A 21 3.83 -12.48 -8.82
C ALA A 21 4.42 -11.69 -10.00
N THR A 22 4.24 -12.23 -11.21
CA THR A 22 4.75 -11.65 -12.46
C THR A 22 3.96 -10.43 -12.96
N THR A 23 2.77 -10.15 -12.43
CA THR A 23 1.96 -9.02 -12.87
C THR A 23 2.27 -7.79 -12.02
N GLU A 24 2.75 -6.72 -12.66
CA GLU A 24 2.92 -5.44 -11.99
C GLU A 24 1.57 -4.94 -11.47
N ILE A 25 1.52 -4.58 -10.19
CA ILE A 25 0.30 -4.06 -9.58
C ILE A 25 0.23 -2.58 -9.94
N GLU A 26 -0.67 -2.27 -10.85
CA GLU A 26 -0.97 -0.91 -11.24
C GLU A 26 -1.99 -0.26 -10.28
N PRO A 27 -1.96 1.08 -10.12
CA PRO A 27 -3.02 1.80 -9.44
C PRO A 27 -4.40 1.50 -10.06
N PRO A 28 -5.44 1.38 -9.23
CA PRO A 28 -6.78 1.10 -9.74
C PRO A 28 -7.37 2.35 -10.42
N ALA A 29 -8.00 2.17 -11.59
CA ALA A 29 -8.46 3.28 -12.43
C ALA A 29 -9.52 4.19 -11.77
N ASN A 30 -10.25 3.70 -10.77
CA ASN A 30 -11.25 4.47 -10.03
C ASN A 30 -10.67 5.37 -8.94
N VAL A 31 -9.38 5.22 -8.60
CA VAL A 31 -8.66 6.12 -7.70
C VAL A 31 -7.48 6.70 -8.47
N PRO A 32 -7.67 7.82 -9.18
CA PRO A 32 -6.58 8.44 -9.94
C PRO A 32 -5.48 8.90 -8.99
N LEU A 33 -4.24 8.61 -9.39
CA LEU A 33 -3.01 8.99 -8.72
C LEU A 33 -2.18 9.89 -9.64
N ASP A 34 -1.63 10.95 -9.07
CA ASP A 34 -0.68 11.80 -9.74
C ASP A 34 0.74 11.21 -9.65
N ALA A 35 1.68 11.75 -10.45
CA ALA A 35 3.05 11.27 -10.46
C ALA A 35 3.74 11.35 -9.08
N GLU A 36 3.34 12.31 -8.23
CA GLU A 36 3.85 12.46 -6.85
C GLU A 36 3.31 11.39 -5.88
N ASP A 37 2.19 10.76 -6.19
CA ASP A 37 1.57 9.71 -5.37
C ASP A 37 2.21 8.34 -5.59
N LEU A 38 2.71 8.08 -6.81
CA LEU A 38 3.20 6.77 -7.24
C LEU A 38 4.30 6.19 -6.34
N PRO A 39 5.30 6.97 -5.84
CA PRO A 39 6.28 6.44 -4.90
C PRO A 39 5.63 5.94 -3.60
N PHE A 40 4.61 6.64 -3.09
CA PHE A 40 3.87 6.20 -1.91
C PHE A 40 3.05 4.95 -2.20
N PHE A 41 2.40 4.87 -3.35
CA PHE A 41 1.63 3.70 -3.76
C PHE A 41 2.51 2.46 -3.84
N ARG A 42 3.67 2.55 -4.50
CA ARG A 42 4.67 1.48 -4.58
C ARG A 42 5.10 1.00 -3.20
N ASN A 43 5.36 1.92 -2.28
CA ASN A 43 5.73 1.58 -0.90
C ASN A 43 4.59 0.86 -0.16
N VAL A 44 3.35 1.30 -0.31
CA VAL A 44 2.18 0.68 0.33
C VAL A 44 1.93 -0.73 -0.21
N ILE A 45 1.98 -0.93 -1.53
CA ILE A 45 1.72 -2.25 -2.13
C ILE A 45 2.81 -3.28 -1.78
N ALA A 46 4.04 -2.83 -1.53
CA ALA A 46 5.16 -3.68 -1.11
C ALA A 46 5.05 -4.20 0.34
N GLU A 47 4.12 -3.68 1.15
CA GLU A 47 3.92 -4.13 2.53
C GLU A 47 3.38 -5.57 2.62
N TYR A 48 2.69 -6.05 1.58
CA TYR A 48 2.04 -7.36 1.51
C TYR A 48 2.41 -8.10 0.21
N ALA A 49 2.31 -9.43 0.19
CA ALA A 49 2.60 -10.19 -1.03
C ALA A 49 1.60 -9.86 -2.14
N ARG A 50 2.01 -9.93 -3.42
CA ARG A 50 1.13 -9.52 -4.54
C ARG A 50 -0.19 -10.29 -4.55
N SER A 51 -0.14 -11.57 -4.18
CA SER A 51 -1.32 -12.44 -4.09
C SER A 51 -2.33 -12.04 -3.00
N GLU A 52 -1.94 -11.26 -2.00
CA GLU A 52 -2.80 -10.84 -0.88
C GLU A 52 -3.71 -9.64 -1.21
N TRP A 53 -3.47 -8.97 -2.35
CA TRP A 53 -4.25 -7.80 -2.75
C TRP A 53 -5.54 -8.18 -3.46
N SER A 54 -6.67 -7.78 -2.90
CA SER A 54 -7.95 -7.67 -3.62
C SER A 54 -8.09 -6.31 -4.29
N SER A 55 -8.96 -6.20 -5.30
CA SER A 55 -9.26 -4.92 -5.97
C SER A 55 -9.68 -3.83 -4.99
N HIS A 56 -10.50 -4.17 -3.99
CA HIS A 56 -10.91 -3.20 -2.97
C HIS A 56 -9.76 -2.75 -2.06
N GLN A 57 -8.82 -3.65 -1.73
CA GLN A 57 -7.62 -3.25 -0.99
C GLN A 57 -6.71 -2.35 -1.81
N LEU A 58 -6.63 -2.54 -3.14
CA LEU A 58 -5.89 -1.65 -4.03
C LEU A 58 -6.50 -0.24 -4.07
N GLU A 59 -7.83 -0.12 -4.02
CA GLU A 59 -8.52 1.18 -3.88
C GLU A 59 -8.12 1.88 -2.58
N LEU A 60 -8.15 1.15 -1.46
CA LEU A 60 -7.70 1.67 -0.16
C LEU A 60 -6.20 2.05 -0.17
N ALA A 61 -5.36 1.26 -0.82
CA ALA A 61 -3.93 1.53 -0.95
C ALA A 61 -3.66 2.80 -1.77
N ALA A 62 -4.38 3.00 -2.88
CA ALA A 62 -4.30 4.20 -3.69
C ALA A 62 -4.76 5.44 -2.92
N MET A 63 -5.90 5.36 -2.22
CA MET A 63 -6.36 6.47 -1.37
C MET A 63 -5.37 6.80 -0.26
N LEU A 64 -4.75 5.78 0.35
CA LEU A 64 -3.68 5.95 1.34
C LEU A 64 -2.47 6.67 0.74
N ALA A 65 -1.99 6.24 -0.43
CA ALA A 65 -0.84 6.83 -1.11
C ALA A 65 -1.05 8.31 -1.41
N ARG A 66 -2.17 8.68 -2.02
CA ARG A 66 -2.53 10.08 -2.29
C ARG A 66 -2.61 10.90 -1.01
N THR A 67 -3.22 10.35 0.04
CA THR A 67 -3.32 11.04 1.33
C THR A 67 -1.94 11.26 1.98
N MET A 68 -0.98 10.35 1.77
CA MET A 68 0.41 10.51 2.24
C MET A 68 1.17 11.59 1.47
N ALA A 69 0.97 11.68 0.15
CA ALA A 69 1.51 12.76 -0.67
C ALA A 69 0.91 14.12 -0.26
N ASP A 70 -0.42 14.18 -0.11
CA ASP A 70 -1.13 15.35 0.40
C ASP A 70 -0.56 15.80 1.75
N LEU A 71 -0.44 14.89 2.72
CA LEU A 71 0.14 15.20 4.02
C LEU A 71 1.55 15.81 3.89
N THR A 72 2.39 15.25 3.02
CA THR A 72 3.76 15.72 2.81
C THR A 72 3.78 17.14 2.24
N ARG A 73 2.91 17.41 1.27
CA ARG A 73 2.74 18.74 0.67
C ARG A 73 2.24 19.75 1.70
N GLU A 74 1.19 19.42 2.43
CA GLU A 74 0.59 20.29 3.46
C GLU A 74 1.55 20.57 4.62
N GLN A 75 2.36 19.59 5.02
CA GLN A 75 3.41 19.79 6.03
C GLN A 75 4.52 20.72 5.54
N LYS A 76 4.90 20.65 4.26
CA LYS A 76 5.87 21.57 3.67
C LYS A 76 5.34 23.00 3.70
N LEU A 77 4.13 23.21 3.20
CA LEU A 77 3.48 24.52 3.21
C LEU A 77 3.33 25.08 4.64
N LEU A 78 2.97 24.23 5.62
CA LEU A 78 2.86 24.66 7.02
C LEU A 78 4.21 25.09 7.61
N ARG A 79 5.32 24.48 7.19
CA ARG A 79 6.66 24.91 7.62
C ARG A 79 7.02 26.28 7.06
N ASP A 80 6.67 26.52 5.81
CA ASP A 80 6.94 27.79 5.12
C ASP A 80 6.06 28.92 5.70
N GLU A 81 4.80 28.63 6.02
CA GLU A 81 3.85 29.59 6.61
C GLU A 81 4.06 29.83 8.11
N GLY A 82 4.59 28.83 8.82
CA GLY A 82 4.66 28.83 10.27
C GLY A 82 3.35 28.42 10.97
N GLY A 83 3.45 28.16 12.27
CA GLY A 83 2.36 27.59 13.06
C GLY A 83 1.29 28.59 13.52
N VAL A 84 1.47 29.88 13.24
CA VAL A 84 0.60 30.98 13.66
C VAL A 84 0.21 31.77 12.41
N ALA A 85 -1.09 32.03 12.27
CA ALA A 85 -1.64 32.95 11.29
C ALA A 85 -2.21 34.17 12.01
N TYR A 86 -2.60 35.20 11.28
CA TYR A 86 -3.21 36.40 11.85
C TYR A 86 -4.61 36.62 11.27
N SER A 87 -5.57 36.95 12.13
CA SER A 87 -6.90 37.36 11.68
C SER A 87 -6.86 38.72 10.98
N GLU A 88 -7.96 39.12 10.33
CA GLU A 88 -8.09 40.47 9.74
C GLU A 88 -7.85 41.60 10.75
N LYS A 89 -8.08 41.35 12.05
CA LYS A 89 -7.83 42.30 13.15
C LYS A 89 -6.41 42.21 13.73
N GLY A 90 -5.53 41.41 13.13
CA GLY A 90 -4.15 41.22 13.58
C GLY A 90 -4.00 40.35 14.84
N THR A 91 -5.04 39.62 15.25
CA THR A 91 -4.95 38.69 16.38
C THR A 91 -4.22 37.41 15.96
N PRO A 92 -3.18 36.96 16.69
CA PRO A 92 -2.52 35.70 16.38
C PRO A 92 -3.48 34.53 16.65
N VAL A 93 -3.62 33.66 15.67
CA VAL A 93 -4.45 32.44 15.70
C VAL A 93 -3.64 31.24 15.22
N ALA A 94 -4.09 30.02 15.51
CA ALA A 94 -3.45 28.84 14.96
C ALA A 94 -3.59 28.84 13.42
N ASN A 95 -2.51 28.52 12.71
CA ASN A 95 -2.57 28.38 11.25
C ASN A 95 -3.63 27.31 10.90
N PRO A 96 -4.65 27.63 10.08
CA PRO A 96 -5.72 26.69 9.72
C PRO A 96 -5.19 25.42 9.05
N ARG A 97 -4.04 25.46 8.36
CA ARG A 97 -3.41 24.27 7.75
C ARG A 97 -3.05 23.18 8.77
N LYS A 98 -2.88 23.52 10.05
CA LYS A 98 -2.72 22.51 11.13
C LYS A 98 -3.89 21.54 11.18
N SER A 99 -5.12 21.99 10.95
CA SER A 99 -6.28 21.10 10.95
C SER A 99 -6.26 20.16 9.74
N ILE A 100 -5.87 20.66 8.56
CA ILE A 100 -5.73 19.88 7.33
C ILE A 100 -4.69 18.77 7.51
N VAL A 101 -3.50 19.11 8.03
CA VAL A 101 -2.45 18.14 8.37
C VAL A 101 -2.98 17.06 9.33
N GLN A 102 -3.70 17.46 10.38
CA GLN A 102 -4.26 16.52 11.35
C GLN A 102 -5.33 15.59 10.73
N MET A 103 -6.15 16.11 9.81
CA MET A 103 -7.15 15.32 9.09
C MET A 103 -6.47 14.26 8.22
N HIS A 104 -5.47 14.62 7.42
CA HIS A 104 -4.73 13.65 6.61
C HIS A 104 -4.04 12.59 7.48
N ALA A 105 -3.37 12.99 8.57
CA ALA A 105 -2.74 12.05 9.50
C ALA A 105 -3.76 11.04 10.08
N SER A 106 -4.95 11.51 10.42
CA SER A 106 -6.03 10.66 10.94
C SER A 106 -6.55 9.67 9.88
N SER A 107 -6.75 10.15 8.65
CA SER A 107 -7.16 9.31 7.51
C SER A 107 -6.12 8.23 7.19
N ILE A 108 -4.83 8.58 7.20
CA ILE A 108 -3.72 7.63 7.00
C ILE A 108 -3.77 6.49 8.03
N LEU A 109 -3.96 6.80 9.32
CA LEU A 109 -4.08 5.80 10.37
C LEU A 109 -5.31 4.91 10.16
N SER A 110 -6.42 5.48 9.69
CA SER A 110 -7.65 4.74 9.38
C SER A 110 -7.44 3.74 8.24
N PHE A 111 -6.90 4.19 7.11
CA PHE A 111 -6.63 3.30 5.96
C PHE A 111 -5.65 2.18 6.31
N ARG A 112 -4.55 2.50 7.01
CA ARG A 112 -3.59 1.50 7.48
C ARG A 112 -4.24 0.46 8.39
N ARG A 113 -5.13 0.90 9.29
CA ARG A 113 -5.88 -0.02 10.15
C ARG A 113 -6.76 -0.96 9.33
N SER A 114 -7.52 -0.43 8.37
CA SER A 114 -8.38 -1.24 7.48
C SER A 114 -7.58 -2.28 6.71
N LEU A 115 -6.47 -1.89 6.08
CA LEU A 115 -5.57 -2.82 5.37
C LEU A 115 -5.03 -3.90 6.30
N SER A 116 -4.57 -3.53 7.50
CA SER A 116 -4.03 -4.50 8.48
C SER A 116 -5.08 -5.49 8.98
N LEU A 117 -6.35 -5.07 9.11
CA LEU A 117 -7.44 -5.93 9.57
C LEU A 117 -7.76 -6.98 8.52
N HIS A 118 -7.85 -6.58 7.24
CA HIS A 118 -8.04 -7.52 6.14
C HIS A 118 -6.88 -8.51 6.04
N ALA A 119 -5.65 -8.03 6.17
CA ALA A 119 -4.46 -8.87 6.14
C ALA A 119 -4.44 -9.94 7.25
N ARG A 120 -4.89 -9.59 8.47
CA ARG A 120 -5.05 -10.56 9.57
C ARG A 120 -6.20 -11.54 9.32
N ALA A 121 -7.33 -11.05 8.80
CA ALA A 121 -8.51 -11.87 8.55
C ALA A 121 -8.28 -12.94 7.46
N GLN A 122 -7.46 -12.63 6.44
CA GLN A 122 -7.11 -13.59 5.38
C GLN A 122 -6.19 -14.71 5.85
N ALA A 123 -5.36 -14.43 6.86
CA ALA A 123 -4.20 -15.27 7.13
C ALA A 123 -4.42 -16.32 8.25
N GLY A 124 -5.44 -16.19 9.10
CA GLY A 124 -5.70 -17.14 10.19
C GLY A 124 -4.78 -16.95 11.40
N GLU A 125 -4.51 -18.00 12.19
CA GLU A 125 -3.62 -17.90 13.37
C GLU A 125 -2.25 -17.33 13.00
N ALA A 126 -1.79 -16.31 13.74
CA ALA A 126 -0.65 -15.45 13.42
C ALA A 126 0.67 -16.19 13.09
N ARG A 127 0.83 -17.42 13.59
CA ARG A 127 2.04 -18.24 13.37
C ARG A 127 2.09 -18.87 11.97
N ASP A 128 0.95 -19.25 11.41
CA ASP A 128 0.88 -19.83 10.05
C ASP A 128 1.01 -18.75 8.96
N VAL A 129 0.67 -17.50 9.30
CA VAL A 129 0.75 -16.32 8.43
C VAL A 129 2.19 -15.98 8.07
N ALA A 130 3.06 -15.89 9.07
CA ALA A 130 4.45 -15.47 8.87
C ALA A 130 5.19 -16.43 7.92
N LYS A 131 5.03 -17.74 8.16
CA LYS A 131 5.60 -18.80 7.30
C LYS A 131 5.09 -18.75 5.86
N ARG A 132 3.79 -18.51 5.65
CA ARG A 132 3.23 -18.41 4.29
C ARG A 132 3.67 -17.14 3.57
N ARG A 133 3.82 -16.03 4.30
CA ARG A 133 4.29 -14.76 3.72
C ARG A 133 5.75 -14.79 3.34
N GLU A 134 6.59 -15.37 4.19
CA GLU A 134 8.00 -15.60 3.90
C GLU A 134 8.13 -16.51 2.67
N ALA A 135 7.44 -17.65 2.66
CA ALA A 135 7.42 -18.54 1.49
C ALA A 135 6.91 -17.87 0.20
N ALA A 136 5.87 -17.03 0.29
CA ALA A 136 5.38 -16.29 -0.87
C ALA A 136 6.40 -15.25 -1.36
N LYS A 137 7.03 -14.49 -0.45
CA LYS A 137 8.07 -13.51 -0.82
C LYS A 137 9.32 -14.17 -1.39
N ASP A 138 9.74 -15.31 -0.85
CA ASP A 138 10.89 -16.07 -1.34
C ASP A 138 10.61 -16.65 -2.74
N ILE A 139 9.39 -17.12 -3.00
CA ILE A 139 8.97 -17.57 -4.34
C ILE A 139 8.89 -16.40 -5.33
N GLU A 140 8.49 -15.22 -4.87
CA GLU A 140 8.47 -14.00 -5.69
C GLU A 140 9.89 -13.48 -5.98
N SER A 141 10.84 -13.62 -5.05
CA SER A 141 12.23 -13.17 -5.23
C SER A 141 13.10 -14.14 -6.03
N ASP A 142 12.79 -15.44 -6.01
CA ASP A 142 13.48 -16.48 -6.78
C ASP A 142 12.94 -16.61 -8.23
N ASN A 143 12.35 -15.54 -8.77
CA ASN A 143 11.84 -15.52 -10.14
C ASN A 143 13.01 -15.55 -11.15
N PRO A 144 13.21 -16.63 -11.93
CA PRO A 144 14.37 -16.82 -12.80
C PRO A 144 14.41 -15.87 -14.02
N LEU A 145 13.47 -14.93 -14.13
CA LEU A 145 13.44 -13.90 -15.17
C LEU A 145 14.22 -12.64 -14.82
N ASP A 146 14.60 -12.43 -13.55
CA ASP A 146 15.37 -11.25 -13.14
C ASP A 146 16.88 -11.36 -13.45
N ASP A 147 17.40 -12.58 -13.67
CA ASP A 147 18.84 -12.83 -13.83
C ASP A 147 19.38 -12.83 -15.29
N TYR A 148 18.53 -12.74 -16.33
CA TYR A 148 18.97 -13.06 -17.72
C TYR A 148 18.50 -12.14 -18.86
N LEU A 149 18.25 -10.84 -18.67
CA LEU A 149 17.91 -9.93 -19.79
C LEU A 149 18.88 -8.77 -20.08
N LEU A 150 20.08 -8.76 -19.51
CA LEU A 150 21.14 -7.80 -19.87
C LEU A 150 22.31 -8.40 -20.67
N ALA A 151 22.03 -9.39 -21.54
CA ALA A 151 22.97 -9.71 -22.62
C ALA A 151 22.98 -8.56 -23.63
N ARG A 152 23.84 -7.56 -23.37
CA ARG A 152 24.14 -6.44 -24.27
C ARG A 152 24.82 -7.00 -25.53
N PRO A 153 24.28 -6.80 -26.75
CA PRO A 153 24.97 -7.22 -27.95
C PRO A 153 26.23 -6.37 -28.15
N GLY A 154 27.34 -7.04 -28.43
CA GLY A 154 28.61 -6.43 -28.85
C GLY A 154 28.60 -6.00 -30.31
#